data_AF-A0A7R7CNN9-F1
#
_entry.id   AF-A0A7R7CNN9-F1
#
_cell.length_a   1.000
_cell.length_b   1.000
_cell.length_c   1.000
_cell.angle_alpha   90.00
_cell.angle_beta   90.00
_cell.angle_gamma   90.00
#
_symmetry.space_group_name_H-M   'P 1'
#
loop_
_entity.id
_entity.type
_entity.pdbx_description
1 polymer ?
#
loop_
_entity_poly.entity_id
_entity_poly.type
_entity_poly.pdbx_seq_one_letter_code
_entity_poly.pdbx_strand_id
1 'polypeptide(L)'
;MTADSSIHVRVGGQLRVHLQQQIGENGLYENASEYIRALIRRDLQTRNEAWDWLRKQIEPGMRADESEFKAVSAEDVIRRNQNRTR
;
A
#
# COMPACT_ATOMS: atom_id res chain seq x y z
N MET A 1 23.22 18.73 5.32
CA MET A 1 23.79 17.99 6.47
C MET A 1 22.92 16.75 6.66
N THR A 2 23.39 15.58 6.25
CA THR A 2 22.67 14.32 6.47
C THR A 2 22.87 13.92 7.93
N ALA A 3 21.83 14.05 8.75
CA ALA A 3 21.87 13.58 10.13
C ALA A 3 21.83 12.05 10.12
N ASP A 4 23.00 11.40 10.20
CA ASP A 4 23.05 9.96 10.39
C ASP A 4 22.56 9.64 11.79
N SER A 5 21.32 9.14 11.87
CA SER A 5 20.64 8.85 13.13
C SER A 5 20.65 7.35 13.32
N SER A 6 21.54 6.85 14.19
CA SER A 6 21.63 5.42 14.52
C SER A 6 20.45 5.01 15.40
N ILE A 7 19.71 3.98 14.99
CA ILE A 7 18.57 3.44 15.75
C ILE A 7 18.91 2.03 16.22
N HIS A 8 18.76 1.76 17.52
CA HIS A 8 18.85 0.42 18.08
C HIS A 8 17.46 -0.21 18.19
N VAL A 9 17.24 -1.33 17.49
CA VAL A 9 15.96 -2.05 17.49
C VAL A 9 16.17 -3.46 18.04
N ARG A 10 15.28 -3.91 18.93
CA ARG A 10 15.24 -5.30 19.41
C ARG A 10 14.24 -6.09 18.57
N VAL A 11 14.71 -7.10 17.86
CA VAL A 11 13.87 -7.99 17.03
C VAL A 11 13.87 -9.38 17.66
N GLY A 12 12.69 -9.84 18.10
CA GLY A 12 12.52 -11.12 18.80
C GLY A 12 11.63 -12.11 18.04
N GLY A 13 11.59 -13.35 18.52
CA GLY A 13 10.67 -14.39 18.05
C GLY A 13 10.77 -14.67 16.55
N GLN A 14 9.62 -14.81 15.90
CA GLN A 14 9.51 -15.13 14.47
C GLN A 14 10.16 -14.08 13.56
N LEU A 15 10.17 -12.81 13.97
CA LEU A 15 10.80 -11.74 13.21
C LEU A 15 12.32 -11.90 13.14
N ARG A 16 12.95 -12.43 14.21
CA ARG A 16 14.39 -12.73 14.21
C ARG A 16 14.72 -13.85 13.21
N VAL A 17 13.89 -14.89 13.19
CA VAL A 17 14.07 -16.03 12.26
C VAL A 17 13.91 -15.56 10.82
N HIS A 18 12.88 -14.76 10.53
CA HIS A 18 12.68 -14.21 9.20
C HIS A 18 13.81 -13.28 8.78
N LEU A 19 14.25 -12.39 9.68
CA LEU A 19 15.40 -11.50 9.44
C LEU A 19 16.65 -12.30 9.07
N GLN A 20 16.94 -13.38 9.79
CA GLN A 20 18.09 -14.26 9.50
C GLN A 20 17.99 -14.97 8.15
N GLN A 21 16.79 -15.27 7.64
CA GLN A 21 16.62 -15.85 6.31
C GLN A 21 16.84 -14.83 5.19
N GLN A 22 16.65 -13.55 5.48
CA GLN A 22 16.79 -12.47 4.49
C GLN A 22 18.21 -11.90 4.41
N ILE A 23 19.07 -12.21 5.40
CA ILE A 23 20.45 -11.68 5.48
C ILE A 23 21.50 -12.80 5.41
N GLY A 24 22.68 -12.52 4.83
CA GLY A 24 23.82 -13.44 4.75
C GLY A 24 24.03 -14.06 3.36
N GLU A 25 24.89 -15.08 3.24
CA GLU A 25 25.33 -15.64 1.93
C GLU A 25 24.19 -16.10 1.00
N ASN A 26 23.08 -16.57 1.57
CA ASN A 26 21.89 -16.99 0.82
C ASN A 26 20.73 -15.98 0.92
N GLY A 27 20.95 -14.85 1.60
CA GLY A 27 19.97 -13.79 1.78
C GLY A 27 20.06 -12.75 0.67
N LEU A 28 18.99 -11.95 0.51
CA LEU A 28 18.95 -10.86 -0.47
C LEU A 28 19.65 -9.57 0.03
N TYR A 29 20.03 -9.53 1.30
CA TYR A 29 20.57 -8.34 1.95
C TYR A 29 21.86 -8.70 2.71
N GLU A 30 22.81 -7.78 2.77
CA GLU A 30 24.10 -8.02 3.43
C GLU A 30 23.98 -7.95 4.95
N ASN A 31 23.08 -7.12 5.46
CA ASN A 31 22.89 -6.94 6.90
C ASN A 31 21.47 -6.51 7.30
N ALA A 32 21.19 -6.60 8.59
CA ALA A 32 19.88 -6.28 9.15
C ALA A 32 19.47 -4.82 8.92
N SER A 33 20.41 -3.87 9.02
CA SER A 33 20.12 -2.44 8.82
C SER A 33 19.71 -2.15 7.38
N GLU A 34 20.30 -2.84 6.41
CA GLU A 34 19.91 -2.74 5.00
C GLU A 34 18.50 -3.29 4.77
N TYR A 35 18.21 -4.49 5.29
CA TYR A 35 16.88 -5.08 5.16
C TYR A 35 15.81 -4.22 5.82
N ILE A 36 16.06 -3.69 7.03
CA ILE A 36 15.13 -2.79 7.72
C ILE A 36 14.91 -1.51 6.90
N ARG A 37 15.96 -0.91 6.33
CA ARG A 37 15.82 0.24 5.43
C ARG A 37 14.98 -0.09 4.20
N ALA A 38 15.15 -1.28 3.62
CA ALA A 38 14.35 -1.74 2.49
C ALA A 38 12.87 -1.91 2.88
N LEU A 39 12.58 -2.48 4.05
CA LEU A 39 11.21 -2.60 4.56
C LEU A 39 10.55 -1.24 4.78
N ILE A 40 11.26 -0.28 5.37
CA ILE A 40 10.74 1.07 5.60
C ILE A 40 10.44 1.77 4.27
N ARG A 41 11.34 1.66 3.27
CA ARG A 41 11.11 2.20 1.92
C ARG A 41 9.88 1.56 1.27
N ARG A 42 9.74 0.24 1.39
CA ARG A 42 8.59 -0.48 0.84
C ARG A 42 7.28 -0.06 1.51
N ASP A 43 7.26 0.05 2.83
CA ASP A 43 6.08 0.55 3.56
C ASP A 43 5.68 1.96 3.12
N LEU A 44 6.66 2.87 2.97
CA LEU A 44 6.42 4.22 2.47
C LEU A 44 5.87 4.21 1.03
N GLN A 45 6.46 3.40 0.16
CA GLN A 45 6.06 3.28 -1.24
C GLN A 45 4.63 2.73 -1.35
N THR A 46 4.32 1.63 -0.66
CA THR A 46 3.00 1.00 -0.72
C THR A 46 1.89 1.95 -0.25
N ARG A 47 2.15 2.77 0.78
CA ARG A 47 1.17 3.79 1.23
C ARG A 47 0.91 4.85 0.16
N ASN A 48 1.97 5.34 -0.50
CA ASN A 48 1.83 6.32 -1.57
C ASN A 48 1.13 5.73 -2.80
N GLU A 49 1.47 4.49 -3.18
CA GLU A 49 0.84 3.81 -4.31
C GLU A 49 -0.66 3.58 -4.09
N ALA A 50 -1.06 3.16 -2.89
CA ALA A 50 -2.48 2.99 -2.56
C ALA A 50 -3.24 4.31 -2.62
N TRP A 51 -2.64 5.39 -2.11
CA TRP A 51 -3.24 6.72 -2.15
C TRP A 51 -3.33 7.27 -3.58
N ASP A 52 -2.27 7.12 -4.38
CA ASP A 52 -2.25 7.58 -5.77
C ASP A 52 -3.20 6.77 -6.65
N TRP A 53 -3.31 5.45 -6.42
CA TRP A 53 -4.31 4.63 -7.07
C TRP A 53 -5.73 5.12 -6.76
N LEU A 54 -6.04 5.35 -5.48
CA LEU A 54 -7.35 5.84 -5.05
C LEU A 54 -7.66 7.21 -5.65
N ARG A 55 -6.70 8.14 -5.61
CA ARG A 55 -6.84 9.47 -6.22
C ARG A 55 -7.18 9.34 -7.70
N LYS A 56 -6.42 8.54 -8.45
CA LYS A 56 -6.65 8.32 -9.89
C LYS A 56 -8.04 7.75 -10.19
N GLN A 57 -8.60 6.90 -9.33
CA GLN A 57 -9.94 6.34 -9.54
C GLN A 57 -11.05 7.37 -9.25
N ILE A 58 -10.85 8.24 -8.26
CA ILE A 58 -11.88 9.20 -7.82
C ILE A 58 -11.83 10.50 -8.66
N GLU A 59 -10.64 10.90 -9.11
CA GLU A 59 -10.38 12.16 -9.79
C GLU A 59 -11.26 12.45 -11.02
N PRO A 60 -11.58 11.48 -11.90
CA PRO A 60 -12.53 11.71 -13.00
C PRO A 60 -13.92 12.12 -12.51
N GLY A 61 -14.44 11.46 -11.48
CA GLY A 61 -15.73 11.80 -10.89
C GLY A 61 -15.70 13.16 -10.19
N MET A 62 -14.61 13.50 -9.49
CA MET A 62 -14.49 14.82 -8.84
C MET A 62 -14.40 15.99 -9.82
N ARG A 63 -13.96 15.75 -11.06
CA ARG A 63 -13.87 16.77 -12.10
C ARG A 63 -15.07 16.83 -13.04
N ALA A 64 -15.95 15.82 -12.98
CA ALA A 64 -17.14 15.77 -13.80
C ALA A 64 -18.12 16.87 -13.39
N ASP A 65 -18.85 17.41 -14.37
CA ASP A 65 -19.92 18.36 -14.11
C ASP A 65 -21.10 17.67 -13.41
N GLU A 66 -21.88 18.41 -12.62
CA GLU A 66 -23.05 17.85 -11.93
C GLU A 66 -24.06 17.24 -12.93
N SER A 67 -24.16 17.79 -14.14
CA SER A 67 -25.02 17.27 -15.21
C SER A 67 -24.60 15.89 -15.74
N GLU A 68 -23.37 15.44 -15.49
CA GLU A 68 -22.91 14.10 -15.83
C GLU A 68 -23.41 13.04 -14.84
N PHE A 69 -23.89 13.46 -13.66
CA PHE A 69 -24.43 12.57 -12.64
C PHE A 69 -25.93 12.34 -12.80
N LYS A 70 -26.38 11.15 -12.39
CA LYS A 70 -27.80 10.79 -12.35
C LYS A 70 -28.17 10.43 -10.92
N ALA A 71 -29.28 10.99 -10.43
CA ALA A 71 -29.85 10.58 -9.16
C ALA A 71 -30.24 9.10 -9.25
N VAL A 72 -29.77 8.30 -8.29
CA VAL A 72 -30.08 6.87 -8.18
C VAL A 72 -30.43 6.53 -6.74
N SER A 73 -31.44 5.69 -6.57
CA SER A 73 -31.75 5.09 -5.27
C SER A 73 -30.93 3.81 -5.05
N ALA A 74 -30.87 3.34 -3.81
CA ALA A 74 -30.28 2.04 -3.51
C ALA A 74 -30.98 0.89 -4.26
N GLU A 75 -32.31 0.98 -4.42
CA GLU A 75 -33.13 -0.01 -5.14
C GLU A 75 -32.78 -0.06 -6.63
N ASP A 76 -32.51 1.09 -7.25
CA ASP A 76 -32.05 1.16 -8.65
C ASP A 76 -30.72 0.43 -8.85
N VAL A 77 -29.78 0.60 -7.92
CA VAL A 77 -28.47 -0.04 -7.97
C VAL A 77 -28.58 -1.56 -7.79
N ILE A 78 -29.38 -2.02 -6.82
CA ILE A 78 -29.57 -3.45 -6.55
C ILE A 78 -30.20 -4.13 -7.78
N ARG A 79 -31.28 -3.57 -8.30
CA ARG A 79 -31.99 -4.08 -9.48
C ARG A 79 -31.08 -4.14 -10.71
N ARG A 80 -30.26 -3.10 -10.94
CA ARG A 80 -29.29 -3.08 -12.06
C ARG A 80 -28.32 -4.24 -11.97
N ASN A 81 -27.77 -4.51 -10.79
CA ASN A 81 -26.73 -5.53 -10.63
C ASN A 81 -27.30 -6.96 -10.68
N GLN A 82 -28.52 -7.20 -10.21
CA GLN A 82 -29.21 -8.48 -10.35
C GLN A 82 -29.43 -8.88 -11.82
N ASN A 83 -29.72 -7.90 -12.69
CA ASN A 83 -29.91 -8.13 -14.12
C ASN A 83 -28.61 -8.40 -14.88
N ARG A 84 -27.43 -8.15 -14.28
CA ARG A 84 -26.11 -8.41 -14.91
C ARG A 84 -25.59 -9.82 -14.63
N THR A 85 -26.22 -10.54 -13.70
CA THR A 85 -25.82 -11.90 -13.28
C THR A 85 -26.67 -13.00 -13.94
N ARG A 86 -27.64 -12.62 -14.79
CA ARG A 86 -28.34 -13.52 -15.72
C ARG A 86 -27.73 -13.41 -17.11
#